data_AF-A0A2T4XCB2-F1
#
_entry.id   AF-A0A2T4XCB2-F1
#
_cell.length_a   1.000
_cell.length_b   1.000
_cell.length_c   1.000
_cell.angle_alpha   90.00
_cell.angle_beta   90.00
_cell.angle_gamma   90.00
#
_symmetry.space_group_name_H-M   'P 1'
#
loop_
_entity.id
_entity.type
_entity.pdbx_description
1 polymer ?
#
loop_
_entity_poly.entity_id
_entity_poly.type
_entity_poly.pdbx_seq_one_letter_code
_entity_poly.pdbx_strand_id
1 'polypeptide(L)'
;MISLQRLQIDGWVQLGLGILGFIAWSTYSLGLGLLALWVLWLWQTGSALELWLDYHHRSRRWYLWVAPLLLLGYFLYEELIILLLLFIVIYAWHTLRDYLIVRRRPRSFWDL
;
A
#
# COMPACT_ATOMS: atom_id res chain seq x y z
N MET A 1 16.04 5.18 10.14
CA MET A 1 16.04 6.15 9.02
C MET A 1 15.56 5.44 7.76
N ILE A 2 14.40 5.80 7.22
CA ILE A 2 13.87 5.18 6.00
C ILE A 2 14.76 5.60 4.83
N SER A 3 15.31 4.64 4.08
CA SER A 3 16.12 4.94 2.91
C SER A 3 15.23 5.37 1.74
N LEU A 4 15.70 6.31 0.93
CA LEU A 4 15.02 6.69 -0.32
C LEU A 4 14.78 5.45 -1.20
N GLN A 5 15.76 4.54 -1.24
CA GLN A 5 15.68 3.29 -1.99
C GLN A 5 14.51 2.41 -1.53
N ARG A 6 14.24 2.32 -0.22
CA ARG A 6 13.10 1.53 0.28
C ARG A 6 11.76 2.06 -0.21
N LEU A 7 11.58 3.38 -0.21
CA LEU A 7 10.37 4.03 -0.72
C LEU A 7 10.25 3.92 -2.24
N GLN A 8 11.37 3.95 -2.97
CA GLN A 8 11.37 3.70 -4.42
C GLN A 8 10.92 2.28 -4.74
N ILE A 9 11.46 1.27 -4.04
CA ILE A 9 11.03 -0.12 -4.21
C ILE A 9 9.54 -0.27 -3.90
N ASP A 10 9.07 0.32 -2.80
CA ASP A 10 7.65 0.28 -2.42
C ASP A 10 6.76 0.88 -3.51
N GLY A 11 7.14 2.06 -4.03
CA GLY A 11 6.42 2.73 -5.09
C GLY A 11 6.41 1.95 -6.41
N TRP A 12 7.55 1.38 -6.81
CA TRP A 12 7.65 0.59 -8.05
C TRP A 12 6.82 -0.69 -7.99
N VAL A 13 6.82 -1.40 -6.86
CA VAL A 13 6.00 -2.61 -6.70
C VAL A 13 4.51 -2.25 -6.71
N GLN A 14 4.10 -1.19 -6.02
CA GLN A 14 2.71 -0.73 -6.06
C GLN A 14 2.26 -0.33 -7.45
N LEU A 15 3.09 0.43 -8.17
CA LEU A 15 2.80 0.86 -9.52
C LEU A 15 2.73 -0.34 -10.49
N GLY A 16 3.66 -1.28 -10.39
CA GLY A 16 3.67 -2.50 -11.20
C GLY A 16 2.43 -3.36 -10.98
N LEU A 17 2.07 -3.62 -9.72
CA LEU A 17 0.87 -4.38 -9.36
C LEU A 17 -0.42 -3.64 -9.73
N GLY A 18 -0.45 -2.31 -9.56
CA GLY A 18 -1.58 -1.48 -9.97
C GLY A 18 -1.81 -1.51 -11.48
N ILE A 19 -0.73 -1.39 -12.28
CA ILE A 19 -0.80 -1.51 -13.74
C ILE A 19 -1.25 -2.92 -14.15
N LEU A 20 -0.68 -3.96 -13.53
CA LEU A 20 -1.07 -5.34 -13.81
C LEU A 20 -2.56 -5.59 -13.51
N GLY A 21 -3.04 -5.08 -12.37
CA GLY A 21 -4.46 -5.14 -12.01
C GLY A 21 -5.34 -4.40 -13.01
N PHE A 22 -4.92 -3.21 -13.46
CA PHE A 22 -5.65 -2.44 -14.47
C PHE A 22 -5.70 -3.13 -15.83
N ILE A 23 -4.59 -3.73 -16.28
CA ILE A 23 -4.54 -4.52 -17.53
C ILE A 23 -5.44 -5.75 -17.41
N ALA A 24 -5.38 -6.47 -16.29
CA ALA A 24 -6.23 -7.64 -16.05
C ALA A 24 -7.71 -7.27 -16.08
N TRP A 25 -8.09 -6.14 -15.45
CA TRP A 25 -9.44 -5.60 -15.53
C TRP A 25 -9.85 -5.25 -16.97
N SER A 26 -8.99 -4.55 -17.70
CA SER A 26 -9.24 -4.11 -19.08
C SER A 26 -9.38 -5.26 -20.09
N THR A 27 -8.81 -6.41 -19.75
CA THR A 27 -8.88 -7.66 -20.54
C THR A 27 -9.96 -8.62 -20.02
N TYR A 28 -10.82 -8.17 -19.10
CA TYR A 28 -11.88 -8.96 -18.45
C TYR A 28 -11.35 -10.20 -17.71
N SER A 29 -10.07 -10.22 -17.33
CA SER A 29 -9.45 -11.28 -16.56
C SER A 29 -9.63 -11.03 -15.06
N LEU A 30 -10.84 -11.30 -14.57
CA LEU A 30 -11.22 -11.04 -13.16
C LEU A 30 -10.29 -11.77 -12.17
N GLY A 31 -9.92 -13.02 -12.44
CA GLY A 31 -9.03 -13.79 -11.55
C GLY A 31 -7.65 -13.15 -11.40
N LEU A 32 -7.04 -12.69 -12.50
CA LEU A 32 -5.77 -11.98 -12.45
C LEU A 32 -5.90 -10.61 -11.79
N GLY A 33 -7.01 -9.90 -12.02
CA GLY A 33 -7.29 -8.61 -11.38
C GLY A 33 -7.39 -8.73 -9.86
N LEU A 34 -8.15 -9.73 -9.38
CA LEU A 34 -8.27 -10.03 -7.95
C LEU A 34 -6.94 -10.47 -7.35
N LEU A 35 -6.17 -11.32 -8.05
CA LEU A 35 -4.85 -11.73 -7.58
C LEU A 35 -3.92 -10.52 -7.43
N ALA A 36 -3.87 -9.64 -8.43
CA ALA A 36 -3.06 -8.42 -8.38
C ALA A 36 -3.46 -7.52 -7.20
N LEU A 37 -4.77 -7.37 -6.98
CA LEU A 37 -5.34 -6.59 -5.88
C LEU A 37 -4.94 -7.17 -4.52
N TRP A 38 -5.04 -8.49 -4.35
CA TRP A 38 -4.65 -9.18 -3.12
C TRP A 38 -3.15 -9.08 -2.83
N VAL A 39 -2.32 -9.29 -3.86
CA VAL A 39 -0.86 -9.15 -3.73
C VAL A 39 -0.49 -7.70 -3.39
N LEU A 40 -1.17 -6.72 -4.00
CA LEU A 40 -0.96 -5.31 -3.71
C LEU A 40 -1.35 -4.95 -2.27
N TRP A 41 -2.51 -5.42 -1.81
CA TRP A 41 -2.96 -5.23 -0.43
C TRP A 41 -2.01 -5.88 0.59
N LEU A 42 -1.55 -7.10 0.33
CA LEU A 42 -0.55 -7.79 1.16
C LEU A 42 0.76 -7.02 1.20
N TRP A 43 1.24 -6.57 0.04
CA TRP A 43 2.47 -5.78 -0.06
C TRP A 43 2.38 -4.49 0.75
N GLN A 44 1.30 -3.74 0.60
CA GLN A 44 1.09 -2.48 1.33
C GLN A 44 0.98 -2.71 2.84
N THR A 45 0.28 -3.77 3.26
CA THR A 45 0.16 -4.11 4.68
C THR A 45 1.49 -4.56 5.28
N GLY A 46 2.27 -5.37 4.55
CA GLY A 46 3.62 -5.78 4.95
C GLY A 46 4.59 -4.60 5.00
N SER A 47 4.52 -3.70 4.02
CA SER A 47 5.27 -2.45 3.99
C SER A 47 4.91 -1.54 5.17
N ALA A 48 3.62 -1.43 5.53
CA ALA A 48 3.18 -0.71 6.72
C ALA A 48 3.76 -1.32 8.01
N LEU A 49 3.82 -2.65 8.08
CA LEU A 49 4.32 -3.39 9.23
C LEU A 49 5.82 -3.15 9.42
N GLU A 50 6.60 -3.27 8.36
CA GLU A 50 8.04 -2.95 8.35
C GLU A 50 8.28 -1.49 8.76
N LEU A 51 7.53 -0.54 8.17
CA LEU A 51 7.64 0.89 8.51
C LEU A 51 7.29 1.18 9.98
N TRP A 52 6.35 0.44 10.55
CA TRP A 52 5.97 0.59 11.94
C TRP A 52 7.01 -0.02 12.90
N LEU A 53 7.50 -1.23 12.62
CA LEU A 53 8.46 -1.95 13.47
C LEU A 53 9.87 -1.37 13.38
N ASP A 54 10.42 -1.26 12.18
CA ASP A 54 11.84 -0.95 11.98
C ASP A 54 12.11 0.55 12.03
N TYR A 55 11.12 1.36 11.64
CA TYR A 55 11.27 2.80 11.49
C TYR A 55 10.41 3.62 12.45
N HIS A 56 9.62 2.98 13.33
CA HIS A 56 8.75 3.62 14.32
C HIS A 56 7.79 4.65 13.71
N HIS A 57 7.44 4.50 12.43
CA HIS A 57 6.69 5.50 11.70
C HIS A 57 5.20 5.42 12.04
N ARG A 58 4.75 6.27 12.97
CA ARG A 58 3.41 6.19 13.59
C ARG A 58 2.27 6.38 12.60
N SER A 59 2.49 7.15 11.54
CA SER A 59 1.51 7.42 10.49
C SER A 59 0.96 6.15 9.84
N ARG A 60 1.73 5.06 9.79
CA ARG A 60 1.33 3.81 9.11
C ARG A 60 0.62 2.79 9.99
N ARG A 61 0.54 3.03 11.30
CA ARG A 61 -0.03 2.08 12.26
C ARG A 61 -1.50 1.76 11.98
N TRP A 62 -2.28 2.71 11.49
CA TRP A 62 -3.71 2.50 11.25
C TRP A 62 -3.98 1.48 10.14
N TYR A 63 -3.10 1.38 9.14
CA TYR A 63 -3.23 0.38 8.07
C TYR A 63 -3.18 -1.06 8.62
N LEU A 64 -2.43 -1.29 9.70
CA LEU A 64 -2.32 -2.61 10.35
C LEU A 64 -3.62 -3.05 11.02
N TRP A 65 -4.47 -2.10 11.44
CA TRP A 65 -5.78 -2.39 12.02
C TRP A 65 -6.87 -2.46 10.95
N VAL A 66 -6.82 -1.55 9.97
CA VAL A 66 -7.83 -1.48 8.92
C VAL A 66 -7.69 -2.63 7.93
N ALA A 67 -6.47 -3.05 7.60
CA ALA A 67 -6.23 -4.16 6.68
C ALA A 67 -6.98 -5.46 7.08
N PRO A 68 -6.80 -6.04 8.28
CA PRO A 68 -7.50 -7.26 8.66
C PRO A 68 -9.02 -7.07 8.77
N LEU A 69 -9.50 -5.89 9.15
CA LEU A 69 -10.94 -5.59 9.15
C LEU A 69 -11.51 -5.56 7.73
N LEU A 70 -10.78 -5.01 6.75
CA LEU A 70 -11.18 -5.04 5.34
C LEU A 70 -11.13 -6.46 4.77
N LEU A 71 -10.14 -7.28 5.16
CA LEU A 71 -10.07 -8.68 4.77
C LEU A 71 -11.30 -9.45 5.27
N LEU A 72 -11.59 -9.35 6.57
CA LEU A 72 -12.77 -9.98 7.17
C LEU A 72 -14.06 -9.45 6.54
N GLY A 73 -14.15 -8.13 6.36
CA GLY A 73 -15.28 -7.48 5.72
C GLY A 73 -15.53 -8.02 4.30
N TYR A 74 -14.50 -8.12 3.47
CA TYR A 74 -14.62 -8.65 2.11
C TYR A 74 -15.16 -10.09 2.08
N PHE A 75 -14.72 -10.95 3.00
CA PHE A 75 -15.24 -12.33 3.08
C PHE A 75 -16.70 -12.41 3.56
N LEU A 76 -17.20 -11.38 4.24
CA LEU A 76 -18.60 -11.29 4.67
C LEU A 76 -19.48 -10.60 3.62
N TYR A 77 -18.92 -9.62 2.91
CA TYR A 77 -19.60 -8.72 1.97
C TYR A 77 -18.63 -8.36 0.83
N GLU A 78 -18.79 -8.99 -0.33
CA GLU A 78 -17.92 -8.79 -1.49
C GLU A 78 -17.96 -7.34 -2.01
N GLU A 79 -19.05 -6.60 -1.76
CA GLU A 79 -19.22 -5.20 -2.14
C GLU A 79 -18.18 -4.28 -1.47
N LEU A 80 -17.55 -4.73 -0.39
CA LEU A 80 -16.48 -4.00 0.29
C LEU A 80 -15.17 -3.97 -0.49
N ILE A 81 -15.10 -4.61 -1.67
CA ILE A 81 -13.97 -4.47 -2.60
C ILE A 81 -13.67 -2.99 -2.95
N ILE A 82 -14.68 -2.12 -2.97
CA ILE A 82 -14.52 -0.68 -3.17
C ILE A 82 -13.69 -0.05 -2.03
N LEU A 83 -13.91 -0.49 -0.78
CA LEU A 83 -13.13 -0.02 0.36
C LEU A 83 -11.68 -0.51 0.29
N LEU A 84 -11.45 -1.71 -0.25
CA LEU A 84 -10.11 -2.25 -0.45
C LEU A 84 -9.35 -1.47 -1.54
N LEU A 85 -10.03 -1.09 -2.63
CA LEU A 85 -9.49 -0.17 -3.64
C LEU A 85 -9.16 1.20 -3.03
N LEU A 86 -10.07 1.74 -2.21
CA LEU A 86 -9.84 3.02 -1.53
C LEU A 86 -8.64 2.96 -0.58
N PHE A 87 -8.50 1.88 0.19
CA PHE A 87 -7.35 1.63 1.05
C PHE A 87 -6.04 1.66 0.25
N ILE A 88 -6.02 0.99 -0.91
CA ILE A 88 -4.86 0.94 -1.79
C ILE A 88 -4.47 2.33 -2.29
N VAL A 89 -5.45 3.11 -2.75
CA VAL A 89 -5.21 4.48 -3.24
C VAL A 89 -4.70 5.38 -2.13
N ILE A 90 -5.30 5.30 -0.94
CA ILE A 90 -4.86 6.09 0.22
C ILE A 90 -3.43 5.69 0.60
N TYR A 91 -3.10 4.39 0.66
CA TYR A 91 -1.73 3.94 0.93
C TYR A 91 -0.72 4.50 -0.08
N ALA A 92 -1.03 4.41 -1.37
CA ALA A 92 -0.18 4.92 -2.44
C ALA A 92 0.04 6.43 -2.32
N TRP A 93 -1.00 7.20 -1.98
CA TRP A 93 -0.89 8.63 -1.72
C TRP A 93 0.07 8.93 -0.56
N HIS A 94 -0.06 8.22 0.55
CA HIS A 94 0.86 8.37 1.67
C HIS A 94 2.30 8.00 1.27
N THR A 95 2.50 6.96 0.46
CA THR A 95 3.84 6.57 -0.01
C THR A 95 4.45 7.63 -0.91
N LEU A 96 3.66 8.25 -1.80
CA LEU A 96 4.10 9.38 -2.61
C LEU A 96 4.47 10.58 -1.74
N ARG A 97 3.65 10.90 -0.73
CA ARG A 97 3.93 12.00 0.22
C ARG A 97 5.25 11.75 0.95
N ASP A 98 5.45 10.55 1.50
CA ASP A 98 6.66 10.20 2.24
C ASP A 98 7.90 10.26 1.31
N TYR A 99 7.78 9.78 0.08
CA TYR A 99 8.82 9.88 -0.94
C TYR A 99 9.22 11.33 -1.24
N LEU A 100 8.24 12.22 -1.43
CA LEU A 100 8.49 13.64 -1.69
C LEU A 100 9.19 14.32 -0.50
N ILE A 101 8.83 13.94 0.73
CA ILE A 101 9.46 14.46 1.94
C ILE A 101 10.91 13.97 2.06
N VAL A 102 11.15 12.65 1.95
CA VAL A 102 12.51 12.07 2.02
C VAL A 102 13.42 12.68 0.98
N ARG A 103 12.92 12.86 -0.25
CA ARG A 103 13.69 13.47 -1.34
C ARG A 103 14.08 14.92 -1.05
N ARG A 104 13.22 15.70 -0.37
CA ARG A 104 13.46 17.11 -0.03
C ARG A 104 14.33 17.28 1.23
N ARG A 105 14.26 16.35 2.19
CA ARG A 105 15.01 16.42 3.47
C ARG A 105 15.66 15.08 3.81
N PRO A 106 16.76 14.71 3.13
CA PRO A 106 17.40 13.41 3.31
C PRO A 106 18.04 13.16 4.69
N ARG A 107 18.15 14.19 5.57
CA ARG A 107 18.87 14.10 6.85
C ARG A 107 18.02 14.22 8.13
N SER A 108 16.74 14.61 8.08
CA SER A 108 15.95 14.98 9.29
C SER A 108 14.62 14.23 9.45
N PHE A 109 14.58 12.93 9.13
CA PHE A 109 13.32 12.16 9.13
C PHE A 109 12.81 11.76 10.53
N TRP A 110 13.49 12.15 11.60
CA TRP A 110 13.07 11.82 12.98
C TRP A 110 11.88 12.65 13.48
N ASP A 111 11.45 13.69 12.74
CA ASP A 111 10.39 14.61 13.16
C ASP A 111 8.97 14.31 12.58
N LEU A 112 8.72 13.10 12.06
CA LEU A 112 7.43 12.68 11.47
C LEU A 112 6.83 11.42 12.12
#